data_AF-A0A8I6XNP2-F1
#
_entry.id   AF-A0A8I6XNP2-F1
#
_cell.length_a   1.000
_cell.length_b   1.000
_cell.length_c   1.000
_cell.angle_alpha   90.00
_cell.angle_beta   90.00
_cell.angle_gamma   90.00
#
_symmetry.space_group_name_H-M   'P 1'
#
loop_
_entity.id
_entity.type
_entity.pdbx_description
1 polymer ?
#
loop_
_entity_poly.entity_id
_entity_poly.type
_entity_poly.pdbx_seq_one_letter_code
_entity_poly.pdbx_strand_id
1 'polypeptide(L)'
;MTCELSVMQFSLPNRTMSAMEIFHFVREADFYPNTSIAYRILFTMPVTVASAERSFSKLKLLKNYLRSVMSQERLNGLATLCIEKQLLDEIDIDSIIDDFACRNTRRKF
;
A
#
# COMPACT_ATOMS: atom_id res chain seq x y z
N MET A 1 11.97 -27.95 -1.07
CA MET A 1 11.58 -26.55 -1.33
C MET A 1 12.26 -25.97 -2.59
N THR A 2 12.82 -26.81 -3.48
CA THR A 2 13.53 -26.36 -4.70
C THR A 2 12.87 -26.84 -6.00
N CYS A 3 11.93 -27.78 -5.93
CA CYS A 3 11.38 -28.46 -7.10
C CYS A 3 10.56 -27.54 -8.02
N GLU A 4 9.78 -26.61 -7.47
CA GLU A 4 8.92 -25.73 -8.30
C GLU A 4 9.74 -24.80 -9.21
N LEU A 5 10.78 -24.16 -8.67
CA LEU A 5 11.64 -23.25 -9.45
C LEU A 5 12.46 -24.00 -10.50
N SER A 6 12.96 -25.19 -10.18
CA SER A 6 13.68 -26.02 -11.16
C SER A 6 12.78 -26.53 -12.28
N VAL A 7 11.53 -26.91 -11.97
CA VAL A 7 10.55 -27.37 -12.97
C VAL A 7 10.06 -26.19 -13.82
N MET A 8 9.88 -25.02 -13.21
CA MET A 8 9.53 -23.80 -13.92
C MET A 8 10.63 -23.37 -14.90
N GLN A 9 11.91 -23.43 -14.51
CA GLN A 9 13.02 -23.12 -15.42
C GLN A 9 13.01 -24.00 -16.67
N PHE A 10 12.59 -25.26 -16.55
CA PHE A 10 12.48 -26.20 -17.67
C PHE A 10 11.23 -25.95 -18.54
N SER A 11 10.20 -25.33 -17.97
CA SER A 11 8.92 -25.03 -18.64
C SER A 11 8.92 -23.66 -19.31
N LEU A 12 9.85 -22.78 -18.94
CA LEU A 12 9.99 -21.45 -19.50
C LEU A 12 10.70 -21.50 -20.87
N PRO A 13 10.27 -20.68 -21.85
CA PRO A 13 10.98 -20.54 -23.11
C PRO A 13 12.38 -19.98 -22.87
N ASN A 14 13.35 -20.40 -23.69
CA ASN A 14 14.77 -20.05 -23.57
C ASN A 14 15.05 -18.61 -24.06
N ARG A 15 14.35 -17.64 -23.45
CA ARG A 15 14.37 -16.21 -23.76
C ARG A 15 14.40 -15.41 -22.46
N THR A 16 15.00 -14.23 -22.49
CA THR A 16 14.90 -13.26 -21.40
C THR A 16 13.47 -12.70 -21.33
N MET A 17 12.85 -12.85 -20.16
CA MET A 17 11.48 -12.38 -19.87
C MET A 17 11.51 -11.41 -18.69
N SER A 18 10.60 -10.44 -18.70
CA SER A 18 10.34 -9.58 -17.56
C SER A 18 9.72 -10.36 -16.41
N ALA A 19 9.95 -9.94 -15.17
CA ALA A 19 9.28 -10.49 -13.99
C ALA A 19 7.75 -10.51 -14.14
N MET A 20 7.17 -9.54 -14.87
CA MET A 20 5.73 -9.46 -15.13
C MET A 20 5.25 -10.55 -16.11
N GLU A 21 6.02 -10.81 -17.17
CA GLU A 21 5.70 -11.84 -18.16
C GLU A 21 5.79 -13.24 -17.52
N ILE A 22 6.80 -13.44 -16.69
CA ILE A 22 6.99 -14.68 -15.92
C ILE A 22 5.83 -14.89 -14.93
N PHE A 23 5.39 -13.82 -14.25
CA PHE A 23 4.25 -13.90 -13.34
C PHE A 23 2.94 -14.25 -14.05
N HIS A 24 2.70 -13.71 -15.25
CA HIS A 24 1.52 -14.07 -16.05
C HIS A 24 1.50 -15.57 -16.37
N PHE A 25 2.64 -16.10 -16.82
CA PHE A 25 2.80 -17.52 -17.11
C PHE A 25 2.57 -18.41 -15.88
N VAL A 26 3.16 -18.05 -14.74
CA VAL A 26 2.99 -18.77 -13.46
C VAL A 26 1.53 -18.75 -13.00
N ARG A 27 0.83 -17.63 -13.23
CA ARG A 27 -0.59 -17.48 -12.88
C ARG A 27 -1.51 -18.32 -13.78
N GLU A 28 -1.18 -18.47 -15.05
CA GLU A 28 -1.96 -19.32 -15.98
C GLU A 28 -1.69 -20.82 -15.80
N ALA A 29 -0.49 -21.18 -15.36
CA ALA A 29 -0.10 -22.57 -15.22
C ALA A 29 -0.67 -23.26 -13.97
N ASP A 30 -1.13 -22.52 -12.95
CA ASP A 30 -1.65 -22.97 -11.64
C ASP A 30 -0.83 -24.04 -10.88
N PHE A 31 0.34 -24.42 -11.40
CA PHE A 31 1.17 -25.55 -10.93
C PHE A 31 2.23 -25.14 -9.91
N TYR A 32 2.36 -23.85 -9.61
CA TYR A 32 3.45 -23.30 -8.79
C TYR A 32 2.91 -22.36 -7.69
N PRO A 33 2.23 -22.89 -6.66
CA PRO A 33 1.60 -22.09 -5.62
C PRO A 33 2.63 -21.27 -4.83
N ASN A 34 3.80 -21.84 -4.52
CA ASN A 34 4.83 -21.12 -3.76
C ASN A 34 5.47 -20.01 -4.61
N THR A 35 5.71 -20.28 -5.88
CA THR A 35 6.23 -19.28 -6.82
C THR A 35 5.24 -18.14 -7.03
N SER A 36 3.95 -18.44 -7.18
CA SER A 36 2.89 -17.42 -7.29
C SER A 36 2.84 -16.51 -6.06
N ILE A 37 2.94 -17.08 -4.85
CA ILE A 37 3.01 -16.29 -3.60
C ILE A 37 4.27 -15.41 -3.57
N ALA A 38 5.43 -15.95 -3.94
CA ALA A 38 6.68 -15.20 -3.95
C ALA A 38 6.63 -13.99 -4.91
N TYR A 39 6.09 -14.16 -6.12
CA TYR A 39 5.90 -13.05 -7.06
C TYR A 39 4.86 -12.05 -6.57
N ARG A 40 3.77 -12.49 -5.93
CA ARG A 40 2.81 -11.58 -5.31
C ARG A 40 3.46 -10.74 -4.22
N ILE A 41 4.28 -11.33 -3.36
CA ILE A 41 5.07 -10.59 -2.35
C ILE A 41 6.02 -9.62 -3.05
N LEU A 42 6.73 -10.06 -4.09
CA LEU A 42 7.65 -9.20 -4.86
C LEU A 42 6.95 -7.96 -5.44
N PHE A 43 5.74 -8.09 -5.98
CA PHE A 43 4.99 -6.96 -6.57
C PHE A 43 4.24 -6.11 -5.54
N THR A 44 3.85 -6.69 -4.39
CA THR A 44 3.13 -5.97 -3.32
C THR A 44 4.05 -5.28 -2.34
N MET A 45 5.28 -5.79 -2.15
CA MET A 45 6.35 -5.02 -1.53
C MET A 45 6.51 -3.73 -2.34
N PRO A 46 6.60 -2.54 -1.71
CA PRO A 46 6.85 -1.31 -2.44
C PRO A 46 8.18 -1.45 -3.19
N VAL A 47 8.10 -1.86 -4.46
CA VAL A 47 9.25 -2.16 -5.33
C VAL A 47 10.15 -0.93 -5.49
N THR A 48 9.60 0.26 -5.24
CA THR A 48 10.38 1.49 -5.17
C THR A 48 10.54 1.94 -3.73
N VAL A 49 11.79 1.93 -3.28
CA VAL A 49 12.24 2.66 -2.08
C VAL A 49 11.65 4.08 -2.06
N ALA A 50 11.49 4.70 -3.24
CA ALA A 50 10.86 6.01 -3.41
C ALA A 50 9.43 6.14 -2.86
N SER A 51 8.56 5.10 -2.94
CA SER A 51 7.19 5.19 -2.41
C SER A 51 7.17 5.20 -0.87
N ALA A 52 7.96 4.30 -0.27
CA ALA A 52 8.16 4.27 1.17
C ALA A 52 8.85 5.55 1.65
N GLU A 53 9.93 5.98 0.99
CA GLU A 53 10.65 7.22 1.29
C GLU A 53 9.75 8.46 1.16
N ARG A 54 8.88 8.52 0.14
CA ARG A 54 7.91 9.62 -0.01
C ARG A 54 6.94 9.65 1.16
N SER A 55 6.42 8.50 1.57
CA SER A 55 5.50 8.38 2.71
C SER A 55 6.19 8.75 4.03
N PHE A 56 7.40 8.26 4.27
CA PHE A 56 8.21 8.62 5.45
C PHE A 56 8.67 10.08 5.44
N SER A 57 8.95 10.66 4.27
CA SER A 57 9.27 12.09 4.12
C SER A 57 8.08 12.97 4.49
N LYS A 58 6.87 12.61 4.01
CA LYS A 58 5.62 13.28 4.41
C LYS A 58 5.36 13.14 5.91
N LEU A 59 5.55 11.97 6.49
CA LEU A 59 5.43 11.74 7.93
C LEU A 59 6.45 12.57 8.73
N LYS A 60 7.69 12.65 8.25
CA LYS A 60 8.75 13.47 8.87
C LYS A 60 8.40 14.96 8.84
N LEU A 61 7.83 15.45 7.73
CA LEU A 61 7.30 16.80 7.63
C LEU A 61 6.13 17.03 8.60
N LEU A 62 5.17 16.10 8.65
CA LEU A 62 4.03 16.16 9.58
C LEU A 62 4.51 16.25 11.04
N LYS A 63 5.44 15.37 11.43
CA LYS A 63 6.02 15.32 12.78
C LYS A 63 6.86 16.56 13.13
N ASN A 64 7.63 17.08 12.17
CA ASN A 64 8.44 18.27 12.38
C ASN A 64 7.62 19.56 12.37
N TYR A 65 6.61 19.66 11.51
CA TYR A 65 5.70 20.80 11.42
C TYR A 65 4.85 20.91 12.68
N LEU A 66 4.28 19.78 13.14
CA LEU A 66 3.49 19.69 14.37
C LEU A 66 4.37 19.39 15.58
N ARG A 67 5.52 20.06 15.72
CA ARG A 67 6.55 19.84 16.78
C ARG A 67 6.02 19.90 18.24
N SER A 68 4.72 20.09 18.46
CA SER A 68 4.06 20.28 19.75
C SER A 68 2.92 19.27 19.98
N VAL A 69 3.03 18.49 21.07
CA VAL A 69 1.91 17.97 21.89
C VAL A 69 0.73 17.37 21.10
N MET A 70 0.92 16.24 20.40
CA MET A 70 -0.22 15.47 19.89
C MET A 70 -0.12 14.00 20.30
N SER A 71 -1.27 13.38 20.55
CA SER A 71 -1.35 11.95 20.84
C SER A 71 -0.97 11.12 19.61
N GLN A 72 -0.42 9.92 19.84
CA GLN A 72 -0.06 9.00 18.75
C GLN A 72 -1.24 8.68 17.84
N GLU A 73 -2.45 8.59 18.40
CA GLU A 73 -3.68 8.36 17.62
C GLU A 73 -3.94 9.47 16.59
N ARG A 74 -3.84 10.75 17.01
CA ARG A 74 -4.04 11.88 16.10
C ARG A 74 -2.95 11.94 15.04
N LEU A 75 -1.70 11.64 15.42
CA LEU A 75 -0.58 11.58 14.48
C LEU A 75 -0.80 10.50 13.43
N ASN A 76 -1.21 9.30 13.85
CA ASN A 76 -1.43 8.18 12.94
C ASN A 76 -2.58 8.48 11.97
N GLY A 77 -3.70 9.03 12.47
CA GLY A 77 -4.82 9.43 11.61
C GLY A 77 -4.41 10.46 10.54
N LEU A 78 -3.67 11.51 10.93
CA LEU A 78 -3.18 12.51 9.97
C LEU A 78 -2.16 11.94 8.98
N ALA A 79 -1.31 11.03 9.44
CA ALA A 79 -0.35 10.33 8.58
C ALA A 79 -1.07 9.50 7.52
N THR A 80 -2.09 8.73 7.90
CA THR A 80 -2.93 7.95 6.97
C THR A 80 -3.59 8.87 5.95
N LEU A 81 -4.19 9.99 6.36
CA LEU A 81 -4.80 10.95 5.46
C LEU A 81 -3.78 11.58 4.47
N CYS A 82 -2.54 11.80 4.92
CA CYS A 82 -1.49 12.36 4.06
C CYS A 82 -0.94 11.33 3.06
N ILE A 83 -0.85 10.06 3.44
CA ILE A 83 -0.38 8.96 2.59
C ILE A 83 -1.45 8.65 1.54
N GLU A 84 -2.71 8.50 1.99
CA GLU A 84 -3.86 8.14 1.16
C GLU A 84 -4.58 9.36 0.59
N LYS A 85 -3.83 10.42 0.25
CA LYS A 85 -4.41 11.68 -0.24
C LYS A 85 -5.26 11.47 -1.50
N GLN A 86 -4.86 10.57 -2.40
CA GLN A 86 -5.61 10.29 -3.63
C GLN A 86 -7.00 9.74 -3.33
N LEU A 87 -7.11 8.79 -2.41
CA LEU A 87 -8.40 8.27 -1.96
C LEU A 87 -9.20 9.33 -1.20
N LEU A 88 -8.52 10.18 -0.41
CA LEU A 88 -9.18 11.27 0.30
C LEU A 88 -9.79 12.31 -0.66
N ASP A 89 -9.13 12.57 -1.79
CA ASP A 89 -9.63 13.50 -2.82
C ASP A 89 -10.90 12.95 -3.52
N GLU A 90 -11.19 11.65 -3.43
CA GLU A 90 -12.42 11.01 -3.94
C GLU A 90 -13.57 11.01 -2.92
N ILE A 91 -13.28 11.30 -1.65
CA ILE A 91 -14.27 11.30 -0.57
C ILE A 91 -14.94 12.68 -0.48
N ASP A 92 -16.27 12.71 -0.35
CA ASP A 92 -17.03 13.93 -0.10
C ASP A 92 -16.83 14.41 1.35
N ILE A 93 -15.86 15.31 1.53
CA ILE A 93 -15.51 15.88 2.84
C ILE A 93 -16.67 16.70 3.41
N ASP A 94 -17.48 17.35 2.59
CA ASP A 94 -18.57 18.21 3.04
C ASP A 94 -19.64 17.37 3.76
N SER A 95 -19.98 16.20 3.22
CA SER A 95 -20.89 15.26 3.89
C SER A 95 -20.38 14.79 5.27
N ILE A 96 -19.07 14.62 5.42
CA ILE A 96 -18.43 14.21 6.68
C ILE A 96 -18.49 15.35 7.70
N ILE A 97 -18.26 16.59 7.26
CA ILE A 97 -18.35 17.78 8.10
C ILE A 97 -19.79 17.94 8.61
N ASP A 98 -20.78 17.79 7.73
CA ASP A 98 -22.19 17.89 8.08
C ASP A 98 -22.63 16.78 9.06
N ASP A 99 -22.22 15.53 8.84
CA ASP A 99 -22.49 14.42 9.78
C ASP A 99 -21.82 14.67 11.14
N PHE A 100 -20.57 15.13 11.15
CA PHE A 100 -19.87 15.49 12.39
C PHE A 100 -20.59 16.62 13.14
N ALA A 101 -21.02 17.67 12.43
CA ALA A 101 -21.78 18.78 13.01
C ALA A 101 -23.14 18.31 13.57
N CYS A 102 -23.88 17.48 12.83
CA CYS A 102 -25.15 16.89 13.28
C CYS A 102 -24.99 16.02 14.54
N ARG A 103 -23.85 15.38 14.73
CA ARG A 103 -23.56 14.57 15.93
C ARG A 103 -23.12 15.43 17.11
N ASN A 104 -22.35 16.49 16.88
CA ASN A 104 -21.81 17.36 17.94
C ASN A 104 -22.78 18.45 18.42
N THR A 105 -23.81 18.79 17.66
CA THR A 105 -24.89 19.73 18.05
C THR A 105 -25.68 19.28 19.28
N ARG A 106 -25.54 18.01 19.71
CA ARG A 106 -26.12 17.47 20.95
C ARG A 106 -25.29 17.68 22.22
N ARG A 107 -24.14 18.36 22.16
CA ARG A 107 -23.46 18.86 23.36
C ARG A 107 -24.15 20.15 23.81
N LYS A 108 -25.27 20.01 24.54
CA LYS A 108 -25.78 21.10 25.38
C LYS A 108 -24.73 21.36 26.45
N PHE A 109 -24.22 22.59 26.49
CA PHE A 109 -23.51 23.13 27.64
C PHE A 109 -24.43 23.16 28.86
#